data_AF-A0A1M4DWU5-F1
#
_entry.id   AF-A0A1M4DWU5-F1
#
_cell.length_a   1.000
_cell.length_b   1.000
_cell.length_c   1.000
_cell.angle_alpha   90.00
_cell.angle_beta   90.00
_cell.angle_gamma   90.00
#
_symmetry.space_group_name_H-M   'P 1'
#
loop_
_entity.id
_entity.type
_entity.pdbx_description
1 polymer ?
#
loop_
_entity_poly.entity_id
_entity_poly.type
_entity_poly.pdbx_seq_one_letter_code
_entity_poly.pdbx_strand_id
1 'polypeptide(L)'
;MRGLLGFLPWIVYAFVATGDEWRWGAITGLVIAVVLVGLDRRAGKGWDEIVIEASAAVFFACLTVFALVVPHSPLTPYGPALVNLWLAGTAWGSLVIRRPFTLGIARTMAPRDIWESPWFHRVNAVITTVWAAAFTVAALCLAFVPAAAPHATALVIAIKALSFALPALFAAWYPKRARRALIK
;
A
#
# COMPACT_ATOMS: atom_id res chain seq x y z
N MET A 1 -14.69 -3.63 6.61
CA MET A 1 -14.47 -2.80 5.41
C MET A 1 -13.44 -1.67 5.59
N ARG A 2 -13.08 -1.25 6.82
CA ARG A 2 -12.16 -0.12 7.05
C ARG A 2 -10.68 -0.35 6.68
N GLY A 3 -10.21 -1.58 6.58
CA GLY A 3 -8.82 -1.87 6.17
C GLY A 3 -8.44 -1.41 4.75
N LEU A 4 -9.43 -1.23 3.86
CA LEU A 4 -9.22 -0.66 2.53
C LEU A 4 -9.03 0.86 2.55
N LEU A 5 -9.41 1.54 3.64
CA LEU A 5 -9.28 3.00 3.76
C LEU A 5 -7.82 3.43 3.92
N GLY A 6 -6.97 2.63 4.57
CA GLY A 6 -5.53 2.90 4.64
C GLY A 6 -4.86 2.91 3.26
N PHE A 7 -5.47 2.25 2.28
CA PHE A 7 -5.01 2.26 0.89
C PHE A 7 -5.57 3.43 0.06
N LEU A 8 -6.52 4.20 0.61
CA LEU A 8 -7.23 5.26 -0.12
C LEU A 8 -6.31 6.35 -0.71
N PRO A 9 -5.29 6.88 0.00
CA PRO A 9 -4.37 7.87 -0.57
C PRO A 9 -3.69 7.37 -1.86
N TRP A 10 -3.29 6.10 -1.87
CA TRP A 10 -2.60 5.47 -2.99
C TRP A 10 -3.52 5.24 -4.18
N ILE A 11 -4.76 4.83 -3.90
CA ILE A 11 -5.79 4.62 -4.92
C ILE A 11 -6.14 5.96 -5.56
N VAL A 12 -6.38 7.00 -4.75
CA VAL A 12 -6.70 8.34 -5.27
C VAL A 12 -5.54 8.89 -6.09
N TYR A 13 -4.30 8.79 -5.60
CA TYR A 13 -3.13 9.14 -6.39
C TYR A 13 -3.09 8.38 -7.73
N ALA A 14 -3.36 7.08 -7.70
CA ALA A 14 -3.38 6.27 -8.91
C ALA A 14 -4.42 6.73 -9.93
N PHE A 15 -5.53 7.34 -9.53
CA PHE A 15 -6.50 7.92 -10.47
C PHE A 15 -6.14 9.35 -10.90
N VAL A 16 -5.80 10.21 -9.94
CA VAL A 16 -5.56 11.64 -10.17
C VAL A 16 -4.25 11.87 -10.93
N ALA A 17 -3.20 11.09 -10.66
CA ALA A 17 -1.91 11.20 -11.33
C ALA A 17 -1.86 10.49 -12.69
N THR A 18 -2.99 10.17 -13.32
CA THR A 18 -3.03 9.50 -14.64
C THR A 18 -2.81 10.47 -15.82
N GLY A 19 -1.99 11.51 -15.62
CA GLY A 19 -1.61 12.50 -16.64
C GLY A 19 -0.29 13.16 -16.28
N ASP A 20 0.15 14.14 -17.08
CA ASP A 20 1.48 14.78 -16.93
C ASP A 20 1.62 15.64 -15.66
N GLU A 21 0.55 15.84 -14.89
CA GLU A 21 0.51 16.73 -13.73
C GLU A 21 0.37 15.95 -12.40
N TRP A 22 1.42 15.21 -12.03
CA TRP A 22 1.51 14.46 -10.76
C TRP A 22 1.36 15.28 -9.46
N ARG A 23 1.47 16.62 -9.54
CA ARG A 23 1.40 17.54 -8.40
C ARG A 23 0.07 17.44 -7.67
N TRP A 24 -1.03 17.49 -8.42
CA TRP A 24 -2.37 17.39 -7.84
C TRP A 24 -2.63 16.01 -7.23
N GLY A 25 -2.10 14.96 -7.86
CA GLY A 25 -2.11 13.62 -7.27
C GLY A 25 -1.37 13.58 -5.94
N ALA A 26 -0.17 14.14 -5.87
CA ALA A 26 0.65 14.15 -4.66
C ALA A 26 -0.01 14.95 -3.52
N ILE A 27 -0.52 16.15 -3.82
CA ILE A 27 -1.20 17.02 -2.85
C ILE A 27 -2.48 16.35 -2.33
N THR A 28 -3.31 15.80 -3.21
CA THR A 28 -4.55 15.12 -2.80
C THR A 28 -4.26 13.87 -1.97
N GLY A 29 -3.25 13.09 -2.37
CA GLY A 29 -2.75 11.94 -1.59
C GLY A 29 -2.27 12.36 -0.20
N LEU A 30 -1.52 13.46 -0.10
CA LEU A 30 -1.03 14.00 1.18
C LEU A 30 -2.19 14.43 2.09
N VAL A 31 -3.16 15.17 1.56
CA VAL A 31 -4.32 15.62 2.34
C VAL A 31 -5.10 14.43 2.88
N ILE A 32 -5.38 13.42 2.06
CA ILE A 32 -6.11 12.23 2.50
C ILE A 32 -5.30 11.47 3.55
N ALA A 33 -3.99 11.29 3.34
CA ALA A 33 -3.15 10.58 4.30
C ALA A 33 -3.10 11.29 5.67
N VAL A 34 -2.93 12.61 5.70
CA VAL A 34 -2.91 13.40 6.94
C VAL A 34 -4.26 13.35 7.65
N VAL A 35 -5.38 13.44 6.91
CA VAL A 35 -6.73 13.32 7.48
C VAL A 35 -6.93 11.95 8.09
N LEU A 36 -6.56 10.87 7.40
CA LEU A 36 -6.68 9.50 7.93
C LEU A 36 -5.84 9.29 9.19
N VAL A 37 -4.57 9.72 9.18
CA VAL A 37 -3.70 9.67 10.36
C VAL A 37 -4.33 10.47 11.51
N GLY A 38 -4.83 11.67 11.26
CA GLY A 38 -5.46 12.51 12.27
C GLY A 38 -6.72 11.89 12.87
N LEU A 39 -7.60 11.32 12.05
CA LEU A 39 -8.81 10.63 12.49
C LEU A 39 -8.49 9.39 13.33
N ASP A 40 -7.51 8.60 12.90
CA ASP A 40 -7.15 7.37 13.60
C ASP A 40 -6.43 7.64 14.92
N ARG A 41 -5.57 8.66 14.97
CA ARG A 41 -4.95 9.12 16.22
C ARG A 41 -5.99 9.66 17.20
N ARG A 42 -6.99 10.42 16.72
CA ARG A 42 -8.13 10.88 17.55
C ARG A 42 -9.01 9.74 18.04
N ALA A 43 -9.10 8.65 17.28
CA ALA A 43 -9.79 7.44 17.69
C ALA A 43 -8.99 6.57 18.69
N GLY A 44 -7.80 7.02 19.11
CA GLY A 44 -6.98 6.34 20.11
C GLY A 44 -6.13 5.18 19.56
N LYS A 45 -6.01 5.02 18.23
CA LYS A 45 -5.19 3.95 17.65
C LYS A 45 -3.70 4.17 17.96
N GLY A 46 -3.02 3.06 18.25
CA GLY A 46 -1.57 3.00 18.38
C GLY A 46 -0.88 3.24 17.04
N TRP A 47 0.38 3.69 17.09
CA TRP A 47 1.19 3.90 15.88
C TRP A 47 1.45 2.60 15.11
N ASP A 48 1.44 1.46 15.79
CA ASP A 48 1.55 0.13 15.20
C ASP A 48 0.31 -0.29 14.39
N GLU A 49 -0.85 0.33 14.65
CA GLU A 49 -2.09 0.07 13.91
C GLU A 49 -2.23 0.93 12.66
N ILE A 50 -1.51 2.07 12.58
CA ILE A 50 -1.64 3.05 11.49
C ILE A 50 -0.37 3.17 10.64
N VAL A 51 0.45 2.11 10.60
CA VAL A 51 1.74 2.11 9.91
C VAL A 51 1.58 2.45 8.43
N ILE A 52 0.50 2.00 7.78
CA ILE A 52 0.29 2.23 6.35
C ILE A 52 -0.22 3.65 6.06
N GLU A 53 -1.03 4.23 6.94
CA GLU A 53 -1.49 5.62 6.85
C GLU A 53 -0.32 6.58 7.13
N ALA A 54 0.51 6.27 8.13
CA ALA A 54 1.69 7.05 8.44
C ALA A 54 2.74 6.96 7.32
N SER A 55 2.97 5.78 6.74
CA SER A 55 3.88 5.62 5.61
C SER A 55 3.37 6.34 4.36
N ALA A 56 2.05 6.37 4.15
CA ALA A 56 1.42 7.16 3.09
C ALA A 56 1.65 8.66 3.30
N ALA A 57 1.45 9.17 4.52
CA ALA A 57 1.66 10.57 4.83
C ALA A 57 3.11 11.00 4.56
N VAL A 58 4.09 10.17 4.97
CA VAL A 58 5.51 10.42 4.70
C VAL A 58 5.81 10.42 3.21
N PHE A 59 5.37 9.40 2.48
CA PHE A 59 5.60 9.32 1.03
C PHE A 59 5.01 10.52 0.29
N PHE A 60 3.73 10.82 0.53
CA PHE A 60 3.05 11.91 -0.17
C PHE A 60 3.58 13.28 0.24
N ALA A 61 4.09 13.45 1.47
CA ALA A 61 4.79 14.67 1.86
C ALA A 61 6.06 14.86 1.01
N CYS A 62 6.91 13.82 0.96
CA CYS A 62 8.13 13.85 0.14
C CYS A 62 7.82 14.07 -1.34
N LEU A 63 6.84 13.34 -1.89
CA LEU A 63 6.43 13.44 -3.29
C LEU A 63 5.84 14.82 -3.59
N THR A 64 5.05 15.40 -2.69
CA THR A 64 4.48 16.74 -2.86
C THR A 64 5.59 17.79 -2.91
N VAL A 65 6.53 17.76 -1.96
CA VAL A 65 7.68 18.67 -1.96
C VAL A 65 8.47 18.50 -3.27
N PHE A 66 8.76 17.27 -3.67
CA PHE A 66 9.50 16.99 -4.90
C PHE A 66 8.78 17.52 -6.15
N ALA A 67 7.49 17.25 -6.28
CA ALA A 67 6.66 17.66 -7.42
C ALA A 67 6.47 19.19 -7.48
N LEU A 68 6.52 19.89 -6.34
CA LEU A 68 6.46 21.35 -6.29
C LEU A 68 7.80 22.01 -6.66
N VAL A 69 8.92 21.42 -6.24
CA VAL A 69 10.28 21.95 -6.52
C VAL A 69 10.72 21.64 -7.95
N VAL A 70 10.42 20.44 -8.45
CA VAL A 70 10.84 19.96 -9.78
C VAL A 70 9.61 19.46 -10.56
N PRO A 71 8.70 20.35 -10.99
CA PRO A 71 7.43 19.95 -11.59
C PRO A 71 7.59 19.19 -12.91
N HIS A 72 8.65 19.47 -13.67
CA HIS A 72 8.91 18.88 -14.99
C HIS A 72 10.02 17.82 -14.92
N SER A 73 10.08 17.10 -13.80
CA SER A 73 11.09 16.07 -13.58
C SER A 73 10.96 14.94 -14.61
N PRO A 74 12.06 14.38 -15.13
CA PRO A 74 12.02 13.17 -15.94
C PRO A 74 11.48 11.95 -15.16
N LEU A 75 11.31 12.07 -13.83
CA LEU A 75 10.71 11.04 -12.98
C LEU A 75 9.19 11.02 -13.02
N THR A 76 8.51 12.03 -13.58
CA THR A 76 7.05 12.12 -13.61
C THR A 76 6.38 10.86 -14.19
N PRO A 77 6.83 10.28 -15.32
CA PRO A 77 6.26 9.04 -15.86
C PRO A 77 6.42 7.82 -14.94
N TYR A 78 7.39 7.87 -14.03
CA TYR A 78 7.73 6.79 -13.10
C TYR A 78 6.99 6.91 -11.77
N GLY A 79 6.10 7.90 -11.59
CA GLY A 79 5.30 8.07 -10.38
C GLY A 79 4.60 6.79 -9.88
N PRO A 80 3.94 6.00 -10.76
CA PRO A 80 3.37 4.71 -10.38
C PRO A 80 4.41 3.69 -9.89
N ALA A 81 5.61 3.68 -10.49
CA ALA A 81 6.71 2.81 -10.06
C ALA A 81 7.23 3.22 -8.67
N LEU A 82 7.39 4.52 -8.42
CA LEU A 82 7.83 5.07 -7.12
C LEU A 82 6.85 4.71 -5.99
N VAL A 83 5.54 4.81 -6.24
CA VAL A 83 4.51 4.38 -5.28
C VAL A 83 4.66 2.91 -4.93
N ASN A 84 4.74 2.04 -5.94
CA ASN A 84 4.86 0.60 -5.71
C ASN A 84 6.18 0.25 -5.03
N LEU A 85 7.27 0.93 -5.37
CA LEU A 85 8.56 0.76 -4.72
C LEU A 85 8.50 1.13 -3.23
N TRP A 86 7.86 2.25 -2.89
CA TRP A 86 7.67 2.65 -1.50
C TRP A 86 6.80 1.67 -0.71
N LEU A 87 5.69 1.22 -1.31
CA LEU A 87 4.80 0.22 -0.71
C LEU A 87 5.51 -1.11 -0.50
N ALA A 88 6.31 -1.56 -1.47
CA ALA A 88 7.16 -2.74 -1.33
C ALA A 88 8.16 -2.57 -0.18
N GLY A 89 8.86 -1.43 -0.12
CA GLY A 89 9.81 -1.12 0.95
C GLY A 89 9.16 -1.10 2.33
N THR A 90 7.96 -0.51 2.44
CA THR A 90 7.16 -0.51 3.67
C THR A 90 6.76 -1.92 4.07
N ALA A 91 6.27 -2.73 3.12
CA ALA A 91 5.83 -4.09 3.39
C ALA A 91 7.00 -5.01 3.81
N TRP A 92 8.11 -4.98 3.06
CA TRP A 92 9.33 -5.71 3.42
C TRP A 92 9.92 -5.23 4.74
N GLY A 93 10.02 -3.92 4.96
CA GLY A 93 10.50 -3.34 6.21
C GLY A 93 9.66 -3.78 7.41
N SER A 94 8.33 -3.85 7.24
CA SER A 94 7.41 -4.33 8.28
C SER A 94 7.67 -5.81 8.66
N LEU A 95 8.08 -6.64 7.70
CA LEU A 95 8.47 -8.03 7.96
C LEU A 95 9.80 -8.12 8.69
N VAL A 96 10.79 -7.29 8.30
CA VAL A 96 12.12 -7.25 8.93
C VAL A 96 12.02 -6.91 10.41
N ILE A 97 11.19 -5.93 10.78
CA ILE A 97 10.94 -5.56 12.19
C ILE A 97 9.95 -6.51 12.91
N ARG A 98 9.56 -7.62 12.26
CA ARG A 98 8.60 -8.62 12.76
C ARG A 98 7.23 -8.05 13.13
N ARG A 99 6.83 -6.94 12.50
CA ARG A 99 5.51 -6.32 12.64
C ARG A 99 4.85 -6.17 11.27
N PRO A 100 4.44 -7.28 10.61
CA PRO A 100 3.79 -7.23 9.30
C PRO A 100 2.68 -6.18 9.27
N PHE A 101 2.70 -5.27 8.29
CA PHE A 101 1.79 -4.12 8.26
C PHE A 101 0.30 -4.53 8.27
N THR A 102 -0.01 -5.76 7.80
CA THR A 102 -1.39 -6.27 7.81
C THR A 102 -1.91 -6.60 9.21
N LEU A 103 -1.04 -6.71 10.22
CA LEU A 103 -1.44 -7.00 11.60
C LEU A 103 -2.42 -5.96 12.14
N GLY A 104 -2.15 -4.67 11.96
CA GLY A 104 -3.03 -3.60 12.42
C GLY A 104 -4.44 -3.74 11.82
N ILE A 105 -4.51 -4.00 10.52
CA ILE A 105 -5.78 -4.24 9.81
C ILE A 105 -6.48 -5.50 10.34
N ALA A 106 -5.76 -6.60 10.49
CA ALA A 106 -6.32 -7.87 10.93
C ALA A 106 -6.86 -7.81 12.37
N ARG A 107 -6.21 -7.04 13.27
CA ARG A 107 -6.68 -6.82 14.64
C ARG A 107 -8.07 -6.17 14.67
N THR A 108 -8.39 -5.30 13.71
CA THR A 108 -9.75 -4.69 13.62
C THR A 108 -10.85 -5.68 13.24
N MET A 109 -10.50 -6.86 12.70
CA MET A 109 -11.45 -7.87 12.20
C MET A 109 -11.45 -9.16 13.01
N ALA A 110 -10.47 -9.35 13.90
CA ALA A 110 -10.26 -10.55 14.69
C ALA A 110 -10.52 -10.28 16.18
N PRO A 111 -11.05 -11.26 16.93
CA PRO A 111 -11.18 -11.12 18.38
C PRO A 111 -9.80 -11.07 19.06
N ARG A 112 -9.73 -10.38 20.20
CA ARG A 112 -8.47 -10.03 20.90
C ARG A 112 -7.72 -11.24 21.45
N ASP A 113 -8.43 -12.31 21.74
CA ASP A 113 -7.91 -13.58 22.24
C ASP A 113 -6.84 -14.21 21.33
N ILE A 114 -6.95 -14.01 20.01
CA ILE A 114 -6.01 -14.58 19.04
C ILE A 114 -4.91 -13.62 18.58
N TRP A 115 -4.92 -12.36 19.01
CA TRP A 115 -4.00 -11.32 18.50
C TRP A 115 -2.53 -11.65 18.78
N GLU A 116 -2.23 -12.24 19.93
CA GLU A 116 -0.88 -12.61 20.35
C GLU A 116 -0.51 -14.04 19.96
N SER A 117 -1.39 -14.77 19.25
CA SER A 117 -1.09 -16.14 18.84
C SER A 117 0.01 -16.16 17.76
N PRO A 118 0.99 -17.08 17.86
CA PRO A 118 2.02 -17.24 16.82
C PRO A 118 1.42 -17.56 15.44
N TRP A 119 0.27 -18.23 15.42
CA TRP A 119 -0.47 -18.51 14.20
C TRP A 119 -1.01 -17.24 13.54
N PHE A 120 -1.62 -16.33 14.32
CA PHE A 120 -2.14 -15.07 13.79
C PHE A 120 -1.03 -14.20 13.20
N HIS A 121 0.13 -14.18 13.86
CA HIS A 121 1.32 -13.51 13.34
C HIS A 121 1.79 -14.14 12.02
N ARG A 122 1.93 -15.46 11.98
CA ARG A 122 2.38 -16.19 10.78
C ARG A 122 1.46 -15.96 9.58
N VAL A 123 0.14 -15.98 9.78
CA VAL A 123 -0.84 -15.70 8.70
C VAL A 123 -0.65 -14.29 8.15
N ASN A 124 -0.51 -13.29 9.02
CA ASN A 124 -0.28 -11.91 8.61
C ASN A 124 1.08 -11.71 7.94
N ALA A 125 2.12 -12.41 8.40
CA ALA A 125 3.42 -12.39 7.74
C ALA A 125 3.32 -12.92 6.30
N VAL A 126 2.64 -14.06 6.08
CA VAL A 126 2.43 -14.61 4.73
C VAL A 126 1.65 -13.64 3.83
N ILE A 127 0.56 -13.07 4.35
CA ILE A 127 -0.23 -12.09 3.58
C ILE A 127 0.62 -10.86 3.23
N THR A 128 1.38 -10.34 4.20
CA THR A 128 2.28 -9.20 4.00
C THR A 128 3.37 -9.51 2.95
N THR A 129 3.92 -10.72 2.92
CA THR A 129 4.88 -11.15 1.89
C THR A 129 4.26 -11.14 0.50
N VAL A 130 3.00 -11.57 0.36
CA VAL A 130 2.29 -11.52 -0.94
C VAL A 130 2.10 -10.09 -1.41
N TRP A 131 1.72 -9.17 -0.51
CA TRP A 131 1.67 -7.74 -0.81
C TRP A 131 3.04 -7.20 -1.23
N ALA A 132 4.09 -7.50 -0.46
CA ALA A 132 5.44 -7.02 -0.74
C ALA A 132 5.95 -7.50 -2.11
N ALA A 133 5.72 -8.77 -2.45
CA ALA A 133 6.07 -9.34 -3.74
C ALA A 133 5.30 -8.69 -4.89
N ALA A 134 3.97 -8.53 -4.76
CA ALA A 134 3.15 -7.92 -5.78
C ALA A 134 3.55 -6.47 -6.07
N PHE A 135 3.82 -5.67 -5.02
CA PHE A 135 4.33 -4.31 -5.17
C PHE A 135 5.73 -4.27 -5.77
N THR A 136 6.60 -5.21 -5.40
CA THR A 136 7.96 -5.29 -5.99
C THR A 136 7.88 -5.56 -7.50
N VAL A 137 7.08 -6.54 -7.91
CA VAL A 137 6.87 -6.87 -9.33
C VAL A 137 6.25 -5.69 -10.07
N ALA A 138 5.22 -5.06 -9.49
CA ALA A 138 4.58 -3.90 -10.09
C ALA A 138 5.54 -2.71 -10.24
N ALA A 139 6.39 -2.45 -9.24
CA ALA A 139 7.40 -1.39 -9.30
C ALA A 139 8.38 -1.62 -10.46
N LEU A 140 8.87 -2.86 -10.62
CA LEU A 140 9.76 -3.23 -11.72
C LEU A 140 9.05 -3.06 -13.07
N CYS A 141 7.87 -3.66 -13.24
CA CYS A 141 7.11 -3.53 -14.50
C CYS A 141 6.83 -2.06 -14.86
N LEU A 142 6.35 -1.27 -13.90
CA LEU A 142 6.03 0.14 -14.12
C LEU A 142 7.26 1.01 -14.34
N ALA A 143 8.45 0.57 -13.94
CA ALA A 143 9.70 1.24 -14.28
C ALA A 143 10.13 0.98 -15.73
N PHE A 144 9.80 -0.18 -16.30
CA PHE A 144 10.18 -0.51 -17.69
C PHE A 144 9.16 -0.04 -18.73
N VAL A 145 7.87 0.02 -18.38
CA VAL A 145 6.79 0.36 -19.33
C VAL A 145 6.99 1.72 -20.03
N PRO A 146 7.37 2.82 -19.35
CA PRO A 146 7.56 4.10 -20.03
C PRO A 146 8.61 4.05 -21.15
N ALA A 147 9.67 3.25 -20.97
CA ALA A 147 10.74 3.11 -21.97
C ALA A 147 10.36 2.17 -23.12
N ALA A 148 9.62 1.09 -22.84
CA ALA A 148 9.29 0.07 -23.83
C ALA A 148 7.99 0.36 -24.62
N ALA A 149 7.01 0.99 -23.98
CA ALA A 149 5.68 1.23 -24.54
C ALA A 149 5.02 2.48 -23.91
N PRO A 150 5.48 3.70 -24.26
CA PRO A 150 5.07 4.95 -23.60
C PRO A 150 3.57 5.26 -23.68
N HIS A 151 2.85 4.69 -24.64
CA HIS A 151 1.41 4.88 -24.82
C HIS A 151 0.55 3.71 -24.31
N ALA A 152 1.16 2.73 -23.61
CA ALA A 152 0.45 1.56 -23.10
C ALA A 152 -0.34 1.85 -21.81
N THR A 153 -1.22 2.85 -21.84
CA THR A 153 -2.03 3.28 -20.68
C THR A 153 -2.86 2.13 -20.10
N ALA A 154 -3.44 1.29 -20.96
CA ALA A 154 -4.20 0.12 -20.52
C ALA A 154 -3.34 -0.88 -19.73
N LEU A 155 -2.08 -1.09 -20.13
CA LEU A 155 -1.13 -1.95 -19.42
C LEU A 155 -0.75 -1.36 -18.06
N VAL A 156 -0.48 -0.05 -18.00
CA VAL A 156 -0.19 0.66 -16.74
C VAL A 156 -1.36 0.53 -15.76
N ILE A 157 -2.59 0.75 -16.23
CA ILE A 157 -3.80 0.59 -15.43
C ILE A 157 -3.95 -0.87 -14.96
N ALA A 158 -3.74 -1.84 -15.84
CA ALA A 158 -3.82 -3.26 -15.50
C ALA A 158 -2.80 -3.65 -14.42
N ILE A 159 -1.54 -3.24 -14.55
CA ILE A 159 -0.50 -3.51 -13.54
C ILE A 159 -0.88 -2.89 -12.20
N LYS A 160 -1.31 -1.62 -12.19
CA LYS A 160 -1.76 -0.93 -10.97
C LYS A 160 -2.93 -1.68 -10.33
N ALA A 161 -3.96 -2.02 -11.10
CA ALA A 161 -5.12 -2.74 -10.57
C ALA A 161 -4.74 -4.12 -10.00
N LEU A 162 -3.93 -4.89 -10.72
CA LEU A 162 -3.50 -6.23 -10.31
C LEU A 162 -2.60 -6.20 -9.06
N SER A 163 -1.76 -5.16 -8.91
CA SER A 163 -0.89 -4.99 -7.74
C SER A 163 -1.66 -4.88 -6.42
N PHE A 164 -2.91 -4.38 -6.45
CA PHE A 164 -3.80 -4.32 -5.29
C PHE A 164 -4.81 -5.46 -5.25
N ALA A 165 -5.38 -5.84 -6.40
CA ALA A 165 -6.44 -6.84 -6.46
C ALA A 165 -5.94 -8.24 -6.08
N LEU A 166 -4.80 -8.69 -6.61
CA LEU A 166 -4.30 -10.04 -6.34
C LEU A 166 -3.97 -10.25 -4.85
N PRO A 167 -3.21 -9.36 -4.18
CA PRO A 167 -2.96 -9.51 -2.75
C PRO A 167 -4.21 -9.34 -1.89
N ALA A 168 -5.14 -8.46 -2.26
CA ALA A 168 -6.39 -8.27 -1.52
C ALA A 168 -7.28 -9.53 -1.59
N LEU A 169 -7.40 -10.15 -2.76
CA LEU A 169 -8.12 -11.42 -2.93
C LEU A 169 -7.47 -12.53 -2.11
N PHE A 170 -6.13 -12.61 -2.14
CA PHE A 170 -5.38 -13.57 -1.33
C PHE A 170 -5.60 -13.33 0.17
N ALA A 171 -5.53 -12.08 0.64
CA ALA A 171 -5.74 -11.69 2.03
C ALA A 171 -7.16 -12.05 2.53
N ALA A 172 -8.17 -11.92 1.68
CA ALA A 172 -9.56 -12.27 2.02
C ALA A 172 -9.79 -13.80 2.08
N TRP A 173 -9.04 -14.57 1.30
CA TRP A 173 -9.22 -16.01 1.16
C TRP A 173 -8.33 -16.83 2.11
N TYR A 174 -7.05 -16.47 2.24
CA TYR A 174 -6.02 -17.28 2.91
C TYR A 174 -6.34 -17.59 4.39
N PRO A 175 -6.82 -16.64 5.22
CA PRO A 175 -7.16 -16.93 6.63
C PRO A 175 -8.24 -18.01 6.78
N LYS A 176 -9.23 -18.04 5.87
CA LYS A 176 -10.30 -19.05 5.88
C LYS A 176 -9.76 -20.44 5.61
N ARG A 177 -8.81 -20.56 4.68
CA ARG A 177 -8.13 -21.83 4.35
C ARG A 177 -7.18 -22.27 5.46
N ALA A 178 -6.39 -21.35 6.01
CA ALA A 178 -5.46 -21.63 7.10
C ALA A 178 -6.20 -22.12 8.37
N ARG A 179 -7.37 -21.56 8.69
CA ARG A 179 -8.19 -22.00 9.82
C ARG A 179 -8.73 -23.43 9.65
N ARG A 180 -9.16 -23.80 8.44
CA ARG A 180 -9.63 -25.17 8.14
C ARG A 180 -8.55 -26.23 8.28
N ALA A 181 -7.29 -25.87 8.05
CA ALA A 181 -6.16 -26.79 8.18
C ALA A 181 -5.76 -27.07 9.65
N LEU A 182 -6.19 -26.23 10.60
CA LEU A 182 -5.94 -26.41 12.04
C LEU A 182 -6.97 -27.30 12.75
N ILE A 183 -8.14 -27.52 12.13
CA ILE A 183 -9.26 -28.28 12.73
C ILE A 183 -9.25 -29.75 12.26
N LYS A 184 -8.32 -30.10 11.36
CA LYS A 184 -8.04 -31.48 10.95
C LYS A 184 -6.86 -32.01 11.75
#